data_AF-W7TMU2-F1
#
_entry.id   AF-W7TMU2-F1
#
_cell.length_a   1.000
_cell.length_b   1.000
_cell.length_c   1.000
_cell.angle_alpha   90.00
_cell.angle_beta   90.00
_cell.angle_gamma   90.00
#
_symmetry.space_group_name_H-M   'P 1'
#
loop_
_entity.id
_entity.type
_entity.pdbx_description
1 polymer ?
#
loop_
_entity_poly.entity_id
_entity_poly.type
_entity_poly.pdbx_seq_one_letter_code
_entity_poly.pdbx_strand_id
1 'polypeptide(L)' 'MDFFDPDFIPNGSDNGGRYTYVKQPEICKWNLEKFAEALSLLLPLDRSLPLLSSLYDDERRRSWWRSFSRRWRRRRRISR' A
#
# COMPACT_ATOMS: atom_id res chain seq x y z
N MET A 1 9.09 14.25 8.64
CA MET A 1 7.85 13.98 9.39
C MET A 1 8.26 13.87 10.86
N ASP A 2 8.10 14.94 11.61
CA ASP A 2 8.47 14.96 13.04
C ASP A 2 7.33 14.43 13.92
N PHE A 3 6.10 14.39 13.39
CA PHE A 3 4.93 13.73 13.98
C PHE A 3 4.22 12.87 12.92
N PHE A 4 3.60 11.78 13.36
CA PHE A 4 2.81 10.89 12.50
C PHE A 4 1.44 11.53 12.25
N ASP A 5 1.17 11.85 10.98
CA ASP A 5 -0.12 12.34 10.49
C ASP A 5 -0.61 11.42 9.36
N PRO A 6 -1.70 10.66 9.57
CA PRO A 6 -2.22 9.73 8.56
C PRO A 6 -2.81 10.45 7.33
N ASP A 7 -3.25 11.70 7.48
CA ASP A 7 -3.85 12.50 6.42
C ASP A 7 -2.84 13.42 5.74
N PHE A 8 -1.56 13.30 6.11
CA PHE A 8 -0.48 14.07 5.50
C PHE A 8 -0.49 13.92 3.98
N ILE A 9 -0.54 15.06 3.29
CA ILE A 9 -0.45 15.16 1.84
C ILE A 9 1.02 15.47 1.49
N PRO A 10 1.80 14.48 1.02
CA PRO A 10 3.20 14.68 0.65
C PRO A 10 3.36 15.55 -0.61
N ASN A 11 2.35 15.59 -1.47
CA ASN A 11 2.37 16.38 -2.69
C ASN A 11 1.61 17.70 -2.51
N GLY A 12 2.32 18.82 -2.44
CA GLY A 12 1.71 20.15 -2.25
C GLY A 12 0.79 20.61 -3.39
N SER A 13 0.82 19.93 -4.56
CA SER A 13 -0.10 20.17 -5.68
C SER A 13 -1.36 19.30 -5.65
N ASP A 14 -1.47 18.38 -4.69
CA ASP A 14 -2.61 17.46 -4.55
C ASP A 14 -3.69 18.08 -3.65
N ASN A 15 -4.39 19.08 -4.18
CA ASN A 15 -5.50 19.75 -3.49
C ASN A 15 -6.68 18.81 -3.16
N GLY A 16 -6.76 17.65 -3.83
CA GLY A 16 -7.80 16.64 -3.62
C GLY A 16 -7.43 15.56 -2.61
N GLY A 17 -6.20 15.57 -2.08
CA GLY A 17 -5.70 14.56 -1.15
C GLY A 17 -5.81 13.14 -1.69
N ARG A 18 -5.58 12.95 -3.00
CA ARG A 18 -5.56 11.62 -3.63
C ARG A 18 -4.40 10.77 -3.10
N TYR A 19 -3.29 11.39 -2.75
CA TYR A 19 -2.02 10.76 -2.35
C TYR A 19 -1.68 10.97 -0.87
N THR A 20 -2.68 11.26 -0.03
CA THR A 20 -2.53 11.26 1.44
C THR A 20 -1.88 9.96 1.89
N TYR A 21 -1.05 10.01 2.94
CA TYR A 21 -0.31 8.84 3.43
C TYR A 21 -1.18 7.58 3.58
N VAL A 22 -2.38 7.69 4.16
CA VAL A 22 -3.30 6.56 4.35
C VAL A 22 -3.84 5.96 3.05
N LYS A 23 -4.01 6.76 1.99
CA LYS A 23 -4.55 6.32 0.69
C LYS A 23 -3.52 5.68 -0.23
N GLN A 24 -2.22 5.84 0.06
CA GLN A 24 -1.15 5.32 -0.80
C GLN A 24 -1.27 3.82 -1.13
N PRO A 25 -1.65 2.92 -0.20
CA PRO A 25 -1.87 1.51 -0.53
C PRO A 25 -3.02 1.31 -1.53
N GLU A 26 -4.12 2.04 -1.39
CA GLU A 26 -5.27 1.94 -2.30
C GLU A 26 -4.91 2.46 -3.69
N ILE A 27 -4.19 3.58 -3.77
CA ILE A 27 -3.71 4.13 -5.04
C ILE A 27 -2.71 3.17 -5.72
N CYS A 28 -1.84 2.51 -4.95
CA CYS A 28 -0.93 1.50 -5.49
C CYS A 28 -1.69 0.31 -6.10
N LYS A 29 -2.72 -0.18 -5.41
CA LYS A 29 -3.60 -1.23 -5.94
C LYS A 29 -4.29 -0.79 -7.24
N TRP A 30 -4.85 0.41 -7.26
CA TRP A 30 -5.48 0.97 -8.46
C TRP A 30 -4.52 1.09 -9.66
N ASN A 31 -3.27 1.52 -9.43
CA ASN A 31 -2.26 1.56 -10.49
C ASN A 31 -1.96 0.16 -11.06
N LEU A 32 -1.94 -0.87 -10.22
CA LEU A 32 -1.75 -2.25 -10.67
C LEU A 32 -2.96 -2.76 -11.45
N GLU A 33 -4.19 -2.36 -11.09
CA GLU A 33 -5.39 -2.69 -11.86
C GLU A 33 -5.33 -2.05 -13.26
N LYS A 34 -4.86 -0.80 -13.37
CA LYS A 34 -4.61 -0.15 -14.67
C LYS A 34 -3.51 -0.84 -15.47
N PHE A 35 -2.49 -1.36 -14.80
CA PHE A 35 -1.49 -2.19 -15.46
C PHE A 35 -2.09 -3.50 -15.98
N ALA A 36 -3.00 -4.13 -15.23
CA ALA A 36 -3.72 -5.31 -15.69
C ALA A 36 -4.63 -5.03 -16.90
N GLU A 37 -5.30 -3.88 -16.93
CA GLU A 37 -6.06 -3.40 -18.12
C GLU A 37 -5.17 -3.29 -19.35
N ALA A 38 -3.97 -2.72 -19.21
CA ALA A 38 -2.99 -2.61 -20.30
C ALA A 38 -2.48 -3.98 -20.80
N LEU A 39 -2.52 -5.01 -19.94
CA LEU A 39 -2.10 -6.38 -20.27
C LEU A 39 -3.27 -7.30 -20.66
N SER A 40 -4.49 -6.78 -20.78
CA SER A 40 -5.71 -7.58 -20.98
C SER A 40 -5.68 -8.49 -22.21
N LEU A 41 -4.93 -8.12 -23.25
CA LEU A 41 -4.72 -8.94 -24.45
C LEU A 41 -3.87 -10.21 -24.20
N LEU A 42 -3.01 -10.18 -23.18
CA LEU A 42 -2.12 -11.28 -22.81
C LEU A 42 -2.69 -12.10 -21.65
N LEU A 43 -3.40 -11.46 -20.73
CA LEU A 43 -4.04 -12.09 -19.59
C LEU A 43 -5.42 -11.47 -19.38
N PRO A 44 -6.51 -12.23 -19.62
CA PRO A 44 -7.87 -11.74 -19.42
C PRO A 44 -8.15 -11.22 -18.01
N LEU A 45 -8.95 -10.15 -17.93
CA LEU A 45 -9.22 -9.42 -16.68
C LEU A 45 -9.96 -10.24 -15.62
N ASP A 46 -10.81 -11.18 -16.05
CA ASP A 46 -11.50 -12.14 -15.18
C ASP A 46 -10.53 -13.02 -14.39
N ARG A 47 -9.31 -13.21 -14.91
CA ARG A 47 -8.24 -13.94 -14.22
C ARG A 47 -7.27 -13.02 -13.50
N SER A 48 -6.87 -11.91 -14.11
CA SER A 48 -5.85 -11.04 -13.55
C SER A 48 -6.33 -10.28 -12.31
N LEU A 49 -7.56 -9.77 -12.29
CA LEU A 49 -8.06 -8.92 -11.20
C LEU A 49 -8.22 -9.69 -9.87
N PRO A 50 -8.82 -10.90 -9.83
CA PRO A 50 -8.90 -11.66 -8.58
C PRO A 50 -7.51 -12.04 -8.05
N LEU A 51 -6.59 -12.42 -8.95
CA LEU A 51 -5.22 -12.76 -8.59
C LEU A 51 -4.48 -11.55 -8.00
N LEU A 52 -4.56 -10.40 -8.68
CA LEU A 52 -3.96 -9.15 -8.23
C LEU A 52 -4.48 -8.77 -6.84
N SER A 53 -5.79 -8.76 -6.64
CA SER A 53 -6.37 -8.39 -5.35
C SER A 53 -5.86 -9.28 -4.22
N SER A 54 -5.90 -10.60 -4.43
CA SER A 54 -5.44 -11.58 -3.44
C SER A 54 -3.95 -11.41 -3.10
N LEU A 55 -3.09 -11.36 -4.13
CA LEU A 55 -1.65 -11.23 -3.94
C LEU A 55 -1.26 -9.90 -3.29
N TYR A 56 -1.91 -8.80 -3.71
CA TYR A 56 -1.64 -7.47 -3.19
C TYR A 56 -2.01 -7.37 -1.70
N ASP A 57 -3.22 -7.80 -1.34
CA ASP A 57 -3.71 -7.70 0.03
C ASP A 57 -2.89 -8.57 0.99
N ASP A 58 -2.48 -9.76 0.55
CA ASP A 58 -1.58 -10.64 1.30
C ASP A 58 -0.19 -10.04 1.48
N GLU A 59 0.43 -9.53 0.41
CA GLU A 59 1.78 -8.99 0.48
C GLU A 59 1.83 -7.69 1.30
N ARG A 60 0.82 -6.84 1.15
CA ARG A 60 0.63 -5.65 2.00
C ARG A 60 0.57 -6.06 3.47
N ARG A 61 -0.27 -7.05 3.80
CA ARG A 61 -0.43 -7.54 5.18
C ARG A 61 0.89 -8.09 5.72
N ARG A 62 1.60 -8.92 4.97
CA ARG A 62 2.91 -9.48 5.36
C ARG A 62 3.96 -8.40 5.59
N SER A 63 4.07 -7.45 4.66
CA SER A 63 5.02 -6.34 4.75
C SER A 63 4.75 -5.43 5.94
N TRP A 64 3.47 -5.14 6.20
CA TRP A 64 3.05 -4.42 7.40
C TRP A 64 3.44 -5.16 8.68
N TRP A 65 3.12 -6.45 8.79
CA TRP A 65 3.47 -7.27 9.95
C TRP A 65 4.97 -7.37 10.17
N ARG A 66 5.77 -7.49 9.11
CA ARG A 66 7.24 -7.51 9.21
C ARG A 66 7.77 -6.20 9.81
N SER A 67 7.28 -5.05 9.34
CA SER A 67 7.67 -3.74 9.85
C SER A 67 7.19 -3.51 11.29
N PHE A 68 5.94 -3.88 11.58
CA PHE A 68 5.37 -3.80 12.92
C PHE A 68 6.15 -4.66 13.92
N SER A 69 6.41 -5.93 13.59
CA SER A 69 7.14 -6.88 14.43
C SER A 69 8.56 -6.42 14.74
N ARG A 70 9.26 -5.84 13.74
CA ARG A 70 10.61 -5.27 13.95
C ARG A 70 10.58 -4.09 14.92
N ARG A 71 9.63 -3.17 14.74
CA ARG A 71 9.45 -2.01 15.63
C ARG A 71 9.10 -2.43 17.04
N TRP A 72 8.19 -3.40 17.19
CA TRP A 72 7.75 -3.91 18.48
C TRP A 72 8.89 -4.59 19.26
N ARG A 73 9.71 -5.41 18.59
CA ARG A 73 10.91 -6.02 19.19
C ARG A 73 11.95 -4.99 19.65
N ARG A 74 12.19 -3.93 18.87
CA ARG A 74 13.11 -2.85 19.26
C ARG A 74 12.62 -2.11 20.49
N ARG A 75 11.33 -1.81 20.56
CA ARG A 75 10.71 -1.12 21.70
C ARG A 75 10.84 -1.93 23.00
N ARG A 76 10.65 -3.25 22.93
CA ARG A 76 10.84 -4.17 24.08
C ARG A 76 12.29 -4.30 24.57
N ARG A 77 13.29 -4.00 23.73
CA ARG A 77 14.71 -4.02 24.10
C ARG A 77 15.17 -2.77 24.83
N ILE A 78 14.49 -1.64 24.64
CA ILE A 78 14.84 -0.34 25.25
C ILE A 78 14.15 -0.15 26.62
N SER A 79 13.11 -0.94 26.90
CA SER A 79 12.37 -0.92 28.17
C SER A 79 12.85 -1.95 29.20
N ARG A 80 14.07 -2.49 29.04
CA ARG A 80 14.80 -3.35 29.99
C ARG A 80 16.15 -2.73 30.23
#